data_AF-A0A0D8HDA0-F1
#
_entry.id   AF-A0A0D8HDA0-F1
#
_cell.length_a   1.000
_cell.length_b   1.000
_cell.length_c   1.000
_cell.angle_alpha   90.00
_cell.angle_beta   90.00
_cell.angle_gamma   90.00
#
_symmetry.space_group_name_H-M   'P 1'
#
loop_
_entity.id
_entity.type
_entity.pdbx_description
1 polymer ?
#
loop_
_entity_poly.entity_id
_entity_poly.type
_entity_poly.pdbx_seq_one_letter_code
_entity_poly.pdbx_strand_id
1 'polypeptide(L)'
;MTREGNANTARGAGEFVTQVINNARAAGATGEITMRFDSGFFSRAVRDTASQGNVRICITTRMSKRLKQVIAAIPEETWTSIPYWLEGGADVAEVEYREIQGNIAHLQEIDKTFVLS
;
A
#
# COMPACT_ATOMS: atom_id res chain seq x y z
N MET A 1 -3.28 31.62 13.70
CA MET A 1 -2.38 30.89 12.78
C MET A 1 -3.24 30.01 11.91
N THR A 2 -3.56 30.49 10.71
CA THR A 2 -4.34 29.74 9.73
C THR A 2 -3.49 28.57 9.22
N ARG A 3 -4.04 27.34 9.25
CA ARG A 3 -3.42 26.16 8.63
C ARG A 3 -3.47 26.36 7.13
N GLU A 4 -2.39 26.88 6.57
CA GLU A 4 -2.20 27.02 5.14
C GLU A 4 -2.17 25.63 4.51
N GLY A 5 -3.30 25.23 3.96
CA GLY A 5 -3.50 23.97 3.24
C GLY A 5 -2.86 24.05 1.87
N ASN A 6 -1.55 23.81 1.80
CA ASN A 6 -0.91 23.28 0.60
C ASN A 6 0.35 22.49 0.97
N ALA A 7 0.21 21.53 1.90
CA ALA A 7 1.20 20.49 2.03
C ALA A 7 0.88 19.43 0.96
N ASN A 8 1.67 19.40 -0.13
CA ASN A 8 1.68 18.25 -1.03
C ASN A 8 1.82 17.00 -0.14
N THR A 9 0.79 16.15 -0.07
CA THR A 9 0.74 14.94 0.79
C THR A 9 1.98 14.03 0.63
N ALA A 10 2.69 14.15 -0.49
CA ALA A 10 3.94 13.43 -0.76
C ALA A 10 5.18 13.98 -0.04
N ARG A 11 5.22 15.28 0.32
CA ARG A 11 6.39 15.90 0.96
C ARG A 11 6.45 15.49 2.43
N GLY A 12 7.51 14.77 2.80
CA GLY A 12 7.73 14.30 4.17
C GLY A 12 7.05 12.98 4.52
N ALA A 13 6.39 12.31 3.57
CA ALA A 13 5.73 11.03 3.84
C ALA A 13 6.71 9.95 4.31
N GLY A 14 7.92 9.88 3.74
CA GLY A 14 8.98 8.98 4.22
C GLY A 14 9.46 9.35 5.63
N GLU A 15 9.71 10.63 5.92
CA GLU A 15 10.12 11.08 7.26
C GLU A 15 9.06 10.75 8.32
N PHE A 16 7.78 10.94 7.98
CA PHE A 16 6.66 10.55 8.82
C PHE A 16 6.67 9.05 9.12
N VAL A 17 6.87 8.19 8.10
CA VAL A 17 6.95 6.73 8.28
C VAL A 17 8.12 6.37 9.22
N THR A 18 9.31 6.94 8.99
CA THR A 18 10.48 6.74 9.86
C THR A 18 10.17 7.09 11.31
N GLN A 19 9.56 8.26 11.53
CA GLN A 19 9.24 8.74 12.87
C GLN A 19 8.23 7.83 13.57
N VAL A 20 7.19 7.37 12.86
CA VAL A 20 6.19 6.46 13.42
C VAL A 20 6.82 5.11 13.81
N ILE A 21 7.68 4.55 12.96
CA ILE A 21 8.39 3.30 13.26
C ILE A 21 9.27 3.47 14.50
N ASN A 22 10.03 4.56 14.58
CA ASN A 22 10.91 4.84 15.72
C ASN A 22 10.09 5.01 17.01
N ASN A 23 8.97 5.73 16.95
CA ASN A 23 8.09 5.92 18.11
C ASN A 23 7.48 4.60 18.58
N ALA A 24 7.02 3.74 17.66
CA ALA A 24 6.47 2.44 18.00
C ALA A 24 7.52 1.56 18.71
N ARG A 25 8.76 1.54 18.19
CA ARG A 25 9.88 0.80 18.81
C ARG A 25 10.26 1.38 20.17
N ALA A 26 10.34 2.71 20.29
CA ALA A 26 10.62 3.38 21.55
C ALA A 26 9.53 3.11 22.61
N ALA A 27 8.28 2.93 22.18
CA ALA A 27 7.16 2.52 23.03
C ALA A 27 7.17 1.02 23.39
N GLY A 28 8.18 0.26 22.95
CA GLY A 28 8.36 -1.15 23.30
C GLY A 28 7.83 -2.16 22.28
N ALA A 29 7.50 -1.75 21.06
CA ALA A 29 7.15 -2.70 19.99
C ALA A 29 8.38 -3.54 19.60
N THR A 30 8.37 -4.82 19.97
CA THR A 30 9.44 -5.79 19.68
C THR A 30 9.08 -6.80 18.59
N GLY A 31 7.78 -6.92 18.28
CA GLY A 31 7.26 -7.78 17.23
C GLY A 31 7.26 -7.11 15.86
N GLU A 32 6.74 -7.85 14.88
CA GLU A 32 6.53 -7.35 13.55
C GLU A 32 5.50 -6.21 13.52
N ILE A 33 5.86 -5.10 12.88
CA ILE A 33 5.00 -3.93 12.75
C ILE A 33 4.33 -3.98 11.37
N THR A 34 3.01 -3.83 11.34
CA THR A 34 2.23 -3.65 10.10
C THR A 34 1.58 -2.27 10.11
N MET A 35 1.78 -1.49 9.04
CA MET A 35 1.22 -0.15 8.87
C MET A 35 0.16 -0.14 7.77
N ARG A 36 -0.94 0.61 7.98
CA ARG A 36 -2.00 0.80 6.98
C ARG A 36 -2.01 2.25 6.51
N PHE A 37 -2.08 2.44 5.20
CA PHE A 37 -2.14 3.76 4.59
C PHE A 37 -3.21 3.84 3.51
N ASP A 38 -3.74 5.04 3.29
CA ASP A 38 -4.60 5.34 2.15
C ASP A 38 -3.80 5.69 0.88
N SER A 39 -4.50 5.86 -0.24
CA SER A 39 -3.88 6.12 -1.56
C SER A 39 -3.12 7.44 -1.70
N GLY A 40 -3.27 8.38 -0.77
CA GLY A 40 -2.45 9.58 -0.66
C GLY A 40 -0.99 9.28 -0.34
N PHE A 41 -0.72 8.14 0.30
CA PHE A 41 0.62 7.68 0.68
C PHE A 41 1.23 6.71 -0.32
N PHE A 42 0.52 6.36 -1.40
CA PHE A 42 1.05 5.51 -2.48
C PHE A 42 2.21 6.23 -3.20
N SER A 43 3.42 6.03 -2.67
CA SER A 43 4.64 6.69 -3.12
C SER A 43 5.85 5.80 -2.86
N ARG A 44 6.89 5.98 -3.68
CA ARG A 44 8.17 5.28 -3.49
C ARG A 44 8.80 5.59 -2.13
N ALA A 45 8.72 6.83 -1.67
CA ALA A 45 9.28 7.22 -0.37
C ALA A 45 8.69 6.40 0.79
N VAL A 46 7.37 6.19 0.81
CA VAL A 46 6.71 5.38 1.85
C VAL A 46 7.13 3.91 1.76
N ARG A 47 7.16 3.32 0.56
CA ARG A 47 7.59 1.92 0.36
C ARG A 47 9.04 1.70 0.76
N ASP A 48 9.94 2.54 0.27
CA ASP A 48 11.38 2.43 0.53
C ASP A 48 11.69 2.63 2.02
N THR A 49 11.02 3.58 2.69
CA THR A 49 11.19 3.77 4.14
C THR A 49 10.62 2.61 4.95
N ALA A 50 9.44 2.10 4.61
CA ALA A 50 8.86 0.95 5.29
C ALA A 50 9.74 -0.31 5.14
N SER A 51 10.27 -0.52 3.94
CA SER A 51 11.27 -1.53 3.61
C SER A 51 12.51 -1.42 4.51
N GLN A 52 13.12 -0.24 4.56
CA GLN A 52 14.30 0.04 5.41
C GLN A 52 13.99 -0.14 6.89
N GLY A 53 12.77 0.19 7.30
CA GLY A 53 12.26 -0.01 8.65
C GLY A 53 11.95 -1.46 9.00
N ASN A 54 12.02 -2.41 8.05
CA ASN A 54 11.60 -3.79 8.21
C ASN A 54 10.17 -3.91 8.79
N VAL A 55 9.24 -3.16 8.19
CA VAL A 55 7.81 -3.18 8.57
C VAL A 55 6.97 -3.55 7.35
N ARG A 56 5.85 -4.24 7.59
CA ARG A 56 4.88 -4.55 6.54
C ARG A 56 3.95 -3.37 6.29
N ILE A 57 3.51 -3.22 5.06
CA ILE A 57 2.56 -2.18 4.68
C ILE A 57 1.36 -2.75 3.93
N CYS A 58 0.21 -2.14 4.14
CA CYS A 58 -0.97 -2.29 3.31
C CYS A 58 -1.40 -0.89 2.86
N ILE A 59 -1.33 -0.63 1.56
CA ILE A 59 -1.58 0.70 0.98
C ILE A 59 -2.57 0.56 -0.16
N THR A 60 -3.65 1.35 -0.13
CA THR A 60 -4.55 1.46 -1.28
C THR A 60 -3.79 2.07 -2.45
N THR A 61 -3.65 1.35 -3.56
CA THR A 61 -2.99 1.89 -4.75
C THR A 61 -3.93 2.79 -5.56
N ARG A 62 -3.35 3.66 -6.40
CA ARG A 62 -4.13 4.47 -7.34
C ARG A 62 -4.52 3.64 -8.55
N MET A 63 -5.75 3.81 -9.02
CA MET A 63 -6.26 3.08 -10.18
C MET A 63 -5.58 3.55 -11.48
N SER A 64 -4.50 2.87 -11.86
CA SER A 64 -3.76 3.13 -13.10
C SER A 64 -4.29 2.28 -14.28
N LYS A 65 -3.97 2.67 -15.52
CA LYS A 65 -4.34 1.88 -16.71
C LYS A 65 -3.77 0.45 -16.65
N ARG A 66 -2.53 0.30 -16.17
CA ARG A 66 -1.89 -1.01 -16.00
C ARG A 66 -2.59 -1.84 -14.94
N LEU A 67 -2.91 -1.23 -13.79
CA LEU A 67 -3.62 -1.94 -12.74
C LEU A 67 -4.98 -2.43 -13.22
N LYS A 68 -5.75 -1.60 -13.95
CA LYS A 68 -7.01 -2.03 -14.59
C LYS A 68 -6.82 -3.24 -15.51
N GLN A 69 -5.74 -3.26 -16.31
CA GLN A 69 -5.43 -4.40 -17.19
C GLN A 69 -5.09 -5.66 -16.40
N VAL A 70 -4.35 -5.52 -15.29
CA VAL A 70 -4.05 -6.65 -14.39
C VAL A 70 -5.33 -7.19 -13.77
N ILE A 71 -6.20 -6.32 -13.25
CA ILE A 71 -7.49 -6.68 -12.67
C ILE A 71 -8.38 -7.41 -13.69
N ALA A 72 -8.47 -6.88 -14.91
CA ALA A 72 -9.27 -7.48 -15.98
C ALA A 72 -8.73 -8.82 -16.49
N ALA A 73 -7.48 -9.17 -16.15
CA ALA A 73 -6.86 -10.45 -16.51
C ALA A 73 -6.92 -11.48 -15.36
N ILE A 74 -7.47 -11.13 -14.20
CA ILE A 74 -7.65 -12.07 -13.09
C ILE A 74 -8.71 -13.09 -13.50
N PRO A 75 -8.41 -14.40 -13.46
CA PRO A 75 -9.39 -15.44 -13.76
C PRO A 75 -10.58 -15.39 -12.80
N GLU A 76 -11.79 -15.62 -13.32
CA GLU A 76 -13.04 -15.54 -12.55
C GLU A 76 -13.02 -16.45 -11.30
N GLU A 77 -12.38 -17.61 -11.41
CA GLU A 77 -12.23 -18.59 -10.31
C GLU A 77 -11.28 -18.15 -9.20
N THR A 78 -10.48 -17.09 -9.41
CA THR A 78 -9.56 -16.55 -8.39
C THR A 78 -10.29 -15.62 -7.41
N TRP A 79 -11.43 -15.09 -7.81
CA TRP A 79 -12.23 -14.20 -6.98
C TRP A 79 -12.92 -14.98 -5.86
N THR A 80 -12.77 -14.47 -4.64
CA THR A 80 -13.44 -14.99 -3.45
C THR A 80 -14.49 -13.99 -3.00
N SER A 81 -15.73 -14.45 -2.90
CA SER A 81 -16.82 -13.58 -2.46
C SER A 81 -16.73 -13.25 -0.98
N ILE A 82 -16.91 -11.98 -0.66
CA ILE A 82 -16.95 -11.44 0.69
C ILE A 82 -18.42 -11.19 1.05
N PRO A 83 -18.89 -11.67 2.21
CA PRO A 83 -20.20 -11.31 2.72
C PRO A 83 -20.33 -9.79 2.84
N TYR A 84 -21.22 -9.21 2.04
CA TYR A 84 -21.44 -7.77 2.01
C TYR A 84 -22.93 -7.48 2.13
N TRP A 85 -23.26 -6.35 2.76
CA TRP A 85 -24.65 -6.02 3.10
C TRP A 85 -25.46 -5.50 1.90
N LEU A 86 -24.80 -5.13 0.80
CA LEU A 86 -25.44 -4.70 -0.43
C LEU A 86 -25.66 -5.88 -1.38
N GLU A 87 -26.81 -5.84 -2.07
CA GLU A 87 -27.11 -6.73 -3.19
C GLU A 87 -26.07 -6.53 -4.30
N GLY A 88 -25.55 -7.61 -4.85
CA GLY A 88 -24.39 -7.60 -5.75
C GLY A 88 -23.07 -7.99 -5.09
N GLY A 89 -23.00 -8.03 -3.75
CA GLY A 89 -21.83 -8.54 -3.02
C GLY A 89 -20.58 -7.68 -3.15
N ALA A 90 -19.45 -8.26 -2.76
CA ALA A 90 -18.11 -7.74 -3.03
C ALA A 90 -17.17 -8.94 -3.17
N ASP A 91 -16.16 -8.86 -4.03
CA ASP A 91 -15.23 -9.95 -4.25
C ASP A 91 -13.78 -9.50 -4.00
N VAL A 92 -12.93 -10.43 -3.57
CA VAL A 92 -11.49 -10.21 -3.39
C VAL A 92 -10.66 -11.19 -4.19
N ALA A 93 -9.63 -10.68 -4.84
CA ALA A 93 -8.58 -11.49 -5.46
C ALA A 93 -7.20 -11.00 -5.01
N GLU A 94 -6.27 -11.93 -4.88
CA GLU A 94 -4.86 -11.64 -4.65
C GLU A 94 -4.09 -11.77 -5.96
N VAL A 95 -3.33 -10.74 -6.32
CA VAL A 95 -2.48 -10.76 -7.51
C VAL A 95 -1.09 -10.21 -7.19
N GLU A 96 -0.08 -10.81 -7.78
CA GLU A 96 1.26 -10.26 -7.76
C GLU A 96 1.33 -9.05 -8.69
N TYR A 97 1.60 -7.87 -8.13
CA TYR A 97 1.70 -6.64 -8.92
C TYR A 97 3.10 -6.07 -8.83
N ARG A 98 3.83 -6.12 -9.94
CA ARG A 98 5.13 -5.46 -10.06
C ARG A 98 4.98 -4.14 -10.81
N GLU A 99 5.14 -3.02 -10.09
CA GLU A 99 5.24 -1.71 -10.71
C GLU A 99 6.61 -1.57 -11.39
N ILE A 100 6.68 -1.74 -12.71
CA ILE A 100 7.92 -1.50 -13.47
C ILE A 100 7.97 -0.01 -13.80
N GLN A 101 8.61 0.77 -12.94
CA GLN A 101 9.03 2.15 -13.24
C GLN A 101 10.46 2.40 -12.74
N GLY A 102 11.42 2.35 -13.67
CA GLY A 102 12.72 3.04 -13.58
C GLY A 102 13.76 2.48 -12.59
N ASN A 103 14.85 1.95 -13.16
CA ASN A 103 16.11 1.50 -12.58
C ASN A 103 16.08 0.58 -11.33
N ILE A 104 16.51 -0.65 -11.63
CA ILE A 104 16.79 -1.82 -10.81
C ILE A 104 17.72 -1.46 -9.64
N ALA A 105 17.19 -1.44 -8.40
CA ALA A 105 17.92 -1.72 -7.17
C ALA A 105 17.02 -1.46 -5.94
N HIS A 106 15.95 -2.24 -5.79
CA HIS A 106 15.45 -2.68 -4.48
C HIS A 106 14.29 -3.62 -4.77
N LEU A 107 14.65 -4.88 -5.01
CA LEU A 107 13.69 -5.97 -5.00
C LEU A 107 13.39 -6.25 -3.54
N GLN A 108 12.30 -5.69 -3.03
CA GLN A 108 11.59 -6.43 -2.00
C GLN A 108 10.52 -7.28 -2.67
N GLU A 109 10.59 -8.55 -2.28
CA GLU A 109 9.59 -9.59 -2.34
C GLU A 109 8.22 -9.10 -2.82
N ILE A 110 7.84 -9.59 -4.01
CA ILE A 110 6.48 -9.63 -4.58
C ILE A 110 5.46 -8.79 -3.79
N ASP A 111 5.19 -7.57 -4.25
CA ASP A 111 4.09 -6.74 -3.73
C ASP A 111 2.77 -7.49 -4.02
N LYS A 112 2.27 -8.22 -3.02
CA LYS A 112 0.95 -8.84 -3.04
C LYS A 112 -0.09 -7.72 -3.00
N THR A 113 -0.84 -7.59 -4.09
CA THR A 113 -1.93 -6.62 -4.20
C THR A 113 -3.24 -7.35 -4.04
N PHE A 114 -4.03 -6.93 -3.06
CA PHE A 114 -5.41 -7.35 -2.90
C PHE A 114 -6.30 -6.40 -3.70
N VAL A 115 -7.09 -6.96 -4.60
CA VAL A 115 -8.07 -6.23 -5.40
C VAL A 115 -9.45 -6.50 -4.82
N LEU A 116 -10.22 -5.44 -4.62
CA LEU A 116 -11.62 -5.51 -4.24
C LEU A 116 -12.44 -5.00 -5.43
N SER A 117 -13.42 -5.79 -5.88
CA SER A 117 -14.40 -5.43 -6.90
C SER A 117 -15.82 -5.45 -6.36
#